data_AF-A0A965VBA5-F1
#
_entry.id   AF-A0A965VBA5-F1
#
_cell.length_a   1.000
_cell.length_b   1.000
_cell.length_c   1.000
_cell.angle_alpha   90.00
_cell.angle_beta   90.00
_cell.angle_gamma   90.00
#
_symmetry.space_group_name_H-M   'P 1'
#
loop_
_entity.id
_entity.type
_entity.pdbx_description
1 polymer ?
#
loop_
_entity_poly.entity_id
_entity_poly.type
_entity_poly.pdbx_seq_one_letter_code
_entity_poly.pdbx_strand_id
1 'polypeptide(L)'
;MSQRTGSLWAVVVALLAAAALCADDARPPEDLTSLCIKVRPAFTFIAGGSGVIVRPDGLMLTNDHVLENRRTFDVRIGDGRSFKARLLGTDPVGDLAALKLDVPAGETVPHLDLGDSEALRVGDEVLAVGNPFALGVLDQAPTFTAGIVSA
;
A
#
# COMPACT_ATOMS: atom_id res chain seq x y z
N MET A 1 24.20 34.13 3.51
CA MET A 1 24.37 33.50 4.85
C MET A 1 22.97 33.16 5.34
N SER A 2 22.54 31.95 5.68
CA SER A 2 23.11 30.62 5.86
C SER A 2 21.87 29.68 5.93
N GLN A 3 21.62 28.83 4.92
CA GLN A 3 21.76 27.36 5.01
C GLN A 3 21.28 26.75 6.33
N ARG A 4 20.08 26.14 6.35
CA ARG A 4 19.83 24.80 6.94
C ARG A 4 18.68 24.10 6.19
N THR A 5 19.09 23.34 5.18
CA THR A 5 18.39 22.19 4.62
C THR A 5 18.13 21.15 5.71
N GLY A 6 16.85 20.85 5.97
CA GLY A 6 16.39 19.65 6.66
C GLY A 6 15.67 18.77 5.64
N SER A 7 16.44 17.91 5.00
CA SER A 7 16.05 16.93 3.98
C SER A 7 15.31 15.73 4.56
N LEU A 8 14.60 15.03 3.66
CA LEU A 8 13.91 13.74 3.77
C LEU A 8 12.54 13.80 4.46
N TRP A 9 11.48 13.56 3.68
CA TRP A 9 10.52 12.45 3.85
C TRP A 9 9.78 12.27 2.52
N ALA A 10 10.36 11.47 1.60
CA ALA A 10 9.56 10.83 0.56
C ALA A 10 8.89 9.63 1.24
N VAL A 11 7.61 9.77 1.58
CA VAL A 11 6.81 8.67 2.11
C VAL A 11 6.58 7.73 0.94
N VAL A 12 7.49 6.78 0.74
CA VAL A 12 7.18 5.56 -0.03
C VAL A 12 5.90 5.03 0.59
N VAL A 13 4.82 4.94 -0.20
CA VAL A 13 3.62 4.21 0.19
C VAL A 13 3.99 2.72 0.12
N ALA A 14 4.87 2.33 1.06
CA ALA A 14 4.92 1.02 1.63
C ALA A 14 3.64 0.97 2.45
N LEU A 15 2.59 0.44 1.85
CA LEU A 15 1.40 0.10 2.58
C LEU A 15 1.76 -0.98 3.57
N LEU A 16 2.18 -0.50 4.75
CA LEU A 16 2.12 -1.21 5.99
C LEU A 16 0.70 -1.73 6.10
N ALA A 17 0.54 -3.02 5.84
CA ALA A 17 -0.36 -3.77 6.69
C ALA A 17 0.23 -3.69 8.10
N ALA A 18 0.00 -2.57 8.78
CA ALA A 18 -0.09 -2.55 10.23
C ALA A 18 -1.36 -3.34 10.56
N ALA A 19 -1.34 -4.65 10.30
CA ALA A 19 -2.19 -5.57 11.01
C ALA A 19 -1.71 -5.49 12.45
N ALA A 20 -2.31 -4.56 13.19
CA ALA A 20 -2.28 -4.38 14.63
C ALA A 20 -1.43 -5.43 15.36
N LEU A 21 -0.12 -5.17 15.44
CA LEU A 21 0.77 -5.74 16.46
C LEU A 21 0.76 -4.85 17.71
N CYS A 22 -0.27 -4.01 17.86
CA CYS A 22 -0.51 -3.22 19.04
C CYS A 22 -0.81 -4.16 20.21
N ALA A 23 0.25 -4.52 20.92
CA ALA A 23 0.32 -4.83 22.35
C ALA A 23 -0.95 -5.45 22.95
N ASP A 24 -1.17 -6.72 22.65
CA ASP A 24 -1.81 -7.64 23.59
C ASP A 24 -0.88 -8.86 23.67
N ASP A 25 -0.26 -9.08 24.84
CA ASP A 25 0.65 -10.20 25.15
C ASP A 25 -0.01 -11.60 25.00
N ALA A 26 -1.23 -11.66 24.44
CA ALA A 26 -2.09 -12.84 24.37
C ALA A 26 -2.41 -13.32 22.95
N ARG A 27 -2.03 -12.58 21.89
CA ARG A 27 -2.23 -13.05 20.50
C ARG A 27 -0.94 -13.68 19.98
N PRO A 28 -0.95 -14.96 19.51
CA PRO A 28 0.24 -15.54 18.91
C PRO A 28 0.67 -14.65 17.73
N PRO A 29 1.98 -14.40 17.54
CA PRO A 29 2.45 -13.60 16.41
C PRO A 29 1.89 -14.21 15.12
N GLU A 30 1.20 -13.42 14.30
CA GLU A 30 0.77 -13.88 12.98
C GLU A 30 2.05 -14.29 12.21
N ASP A 31 2.16 -15.57 11.85
CA ASP A 31 3.27 -16.03 11.02
C ASP A 31 3.34 -15.22 9.72
N LEU A 32 4.54 -14.84 9.28
CA LEU A 32 4.77 -13.98 8.10
C LEU A 32 4.07 -14.53 6.85
N THR A 33 3.94 -15.86 6.74
CA THR A 33 3.19 -16.53 5.68
C THR A 33 1.72 -16.08 5.65
N SER A 34 1.09 -15.99 6.83
CA SER A 34 -0.30 -15.58 6.97
C SER A 34 -0.49 -14.12 6.58
N LEU A 35 0.46 -13.25 6.94
CA LEU A 35 0.44 -11.85 6.54
C LEU A 35 0.59 -11.69 5.02
N CYS A 36 1.50 -12.43 4.38
CA CYS A 36 1.63 -12.46 2.93
C CYS A 36 0.32 -12.89 2.24
N ILE A 37 -0.34 -13.93 2.75
CA ILE A 37 -1.63 -14.42 2.22
C ILE A 37 -2.73 -13.36 2.37
N LYS A 38 -2.76 -12.66 3.50
CA LYS A 38 -3.74 -11.61 3.81
C LYS A 38 -3.56 -10.37 2.95
N VAL A 39 -2.32 -9.93 2.74
CA VAL A 39 -2.02 -8.67 2.03
C VAL A 39 -2.12 -8.80 0.52
N ARG A 40 -1.69 -9.94 -0.04
CA ARG A 40 -1.58 -10.13 -1.50
C ARG A 40 -2.85 -9.77 -2.28
N PRO A 41 -4.08 -10.16 -1.87
CA PRO A 41 -5.29 -9.89 -2.65
C PRO A 41 -5.64 -8.40 -2.78
N ALA A 42 -5.28 -7.58 -1.78
CA ALA A 42 -5.58 -6.15 -1.74
C ALA A 42 -4.47 -5.29 -2.38
N PHE A 43 -3.30 -5.88 -2.64
CA PHE A 43 -2.20 -5.22 -3.32
C PHE A 43 -2.55 -4.92 -4.78
N THR A 44 -2.12 -3.75 -5.26
CA THR A 44 -2.40 -3.28 -6.60
C THR A 44 -1.14 -2.89 -7.35
N PHE A 45 -1.08 -3.22 -8.64
CA PHE A 45 -0.06 -2.79 -9.58
C PHE A 45 -0.62 -1.63 -10.42
N ILE A 46 0.04 -0.49 -10.41
CA ILE A 46 -0.38 0.74 -11.10
C ILE A 46 0.85 1.48 -11.63
N ALA A 47 0.85 1.85 -12.91
CA ALA A 47 1.90 2.68 -13.53
C ALA A 47 3.36 2.26 -13.21
N GLY A 48 3.62 0.95 -13.09
CA GLY A 48 4.95 0.43 -12.69
C GLY A 48 5.25 0.53 -11.19
N GLY A 49 4.43 1.25 -10.42
CA GLY A 49 4.44 1.34 -8.97
C GLY A 49 3.49 0.36 -8.28
N SER A 50 3.05 0.75 -7.08
CA SER A 50 2.29 -0.08 -6.13
C SER A 50 1.17 0.72 -5.48
N GLY A 51 0.22 0.02 -4.88
CA GLY A 51 -0.77 0.60 -3.98
C GLY A 51 -1.58 -0.48 -3.27
N VAL A 52 -2.59 -0.07 -2.51
CA VAL A 52 -3.51 -0.99 -1.83
C VAL A 52 -4.92 -0.47 -1.98
N ILE A 53 -5.85 -1.42 -1.93
CA ILE A 53 -7.26 -1.14 -1.69
C ILE A 53 -7.53 -1.08 -0.18
N VAL A 54 -8.09 0.04 0.29
CA VAL A 54 -8.40 0.28 1.72
C VAL A 54 -9.89 0.14 2.03
N ARG A 55 -10.75 -0.04 1.02
CA ARG A 55 -12.20 -0.24 1.20
C ARG A 55 -12.77 -1.24 0.19
N PRO A 56 -13.81 -1.99 0.55
CA PRO A 56 -14.41 -3.02 -0.31
C PRO A 56 -15.04 -2.45 -1.58
N ASP A 57 -15.38 -1.17 -1.59
CA ASP A 57 -15.93 -0.47 -2.75
C ASP A 57 -14.84 0.00 -3.73
N GLY A 58 -13.57 -0.30 -3.48
CA GLY A 58 -12.47 0.04 -4.38
C GLY A 58 -11.86 1.42 -4.13
N LEU A 59 -11.91 1.96 -2.91
CA LEU A 59 -11.00 3.06 -2.55
C LEU A 59 -9.58 2.51 -2.46
N MET A 60 -8.64 3.14 -3.16
CA MET A 60 -7.24 2.75 -3.20
C MET A 60 -6.33 3.92 -2.90
N LEU A 61 -5.20 3.62 -2.24
CA LEU A 61 -4.13 4.57 -1.95
C LEU A 61 -2.84 4.18 -2.68
N THR A 62 -2.09 5.18 -3.10
CA THR A 62 -0.77 5.06 -3.74
C THR A 62 0.00 6.37 -3.55
N ASN A 63 1.23 6.44 -4.08
CA ASN A 63 2.00 7.68 -4.10
C ASN A 63 1.53 8.65 -5.18
N ASP A 64 1.63 9.95 -4.92
CA ASP A 64 1.34 10.99 -5.92
C ASP A 64 2.31 10.89 -7.10
N HIS A 65 3.61 10.73 -6.84
CA HIS A 65 4.62 10.68 -7.91
C HIS A 65 4.45 9.50 -8.87
N VAL A 66 3.77 8.42 -8.45
CA VAL A 66 3.50 7.24 -9.29
C VAL A 66 2.54 7.56 -10.44
N LEU A 67 1.74 8.62 -10.31
CA LEU A 67 0.66 8.90 -11.25
C LEU A 67 1.10 9.60 -12.55
N GLU A 68 2.34 10.10 -12.64
CA GLU A 68 2.93 10.72 -13.83
C GLU A 68 2.00 11.74 -14.55
N ASN A 69 1.21 12.52 -13.81
CA ASN A 69 0.19 13.46 -14.33
C ASN A 69 -0.96 12.85 -15.16
N ARG A 70 -1.18 11.54 -15.13
CA ARG A 70 -2.30 10.88 -15.82
C ARG A 70 -3.60 11.07 -15.01
N ARG A 71 -4.76 10.95 -15.67
CA ARG A 71 -6.09 11.09 -15.03
C ARG A 71 -6.85 9.78 -14.89
N THR A 72 -6.50 8.79 -15.69
CA THR A 72 -7.12 7.46 -15.74
C THR A 72 -6.04 6.40 -15.73
N PHE A 73 -6.23 5.36 -14.93
CA PHE A 73 -5.22 4.34 -14.68
C PHE A 73 -5.79 2.94 -14.91
N ASP A 74 -4.94 2.06 -15.41
CA ASP A 74 -5.19 0.62 -15.39
C ASP A 74 -4.57 0.06 -14.12
N VAL A 75 -5.42 -0.48 -13.24
CA VAL A 75 -5.03 -1.05 -11.96
C VAL A 75 -5.26 -2.54 -12.02
N ARG A 76 -4.21 -3.31 -11.78
CA ARG A 76 -4.32 -4.76 -11.64
C ARG A 76 -4.18 -5.15 -10.18
N ILE A 77 -5.00 -6.08 -9.70
CA ILE A 77 -5.02 -6.49 -8.30
C ILE A 77 -4.50 -7.92 -8.15
N GLY A 78 -4.21 -8.34 -6.91
CA GLY A 78 -3.56 -9.62 -6.62
C GLY A 78 -4.34 -10.89 -7.02
N ASP A 79 -5.63 -10.78 -7.34
CA ASP A 79 -6.45 -11.87 -7.87
C ASP A 79 -6.42 -11.99 -9.41
N GLY A 80 -5.67 -11.11 -10.09
CA GLY A 80 -5.53 -11.07 -11.55
C GLY A 80 -6.56 -10.20 -12.27
N ARG A 81 -7.60 -9.71 -11.59
CA ARG A 81 -8.55 -8.76 -12.19
C ARG A 81 -7.87 -7.42 -12.46
N SER A 82 -8.38 -6.73 -13.48
CA SER A 82 -7.95 -5.37 -13.85
C SER A 82 -9.15 -4.43 -13.88
N PHE A 83 -8.96 -3.23 -13.34
CA PHE A 83 -9.98 -2.20 -13.23
C PHE A 83 -9.44 -0.90 -13.79
N LYS A 84 -10.34 -0.11 -14.40
CA LYS A 84 -10.07 1.31 -14.57
C LYS A 84 -10.16 1.99 -13.20
N ALA A 85 -9.29 2.96 -12.98
CA ALA A 85 -9.33 3.78 -11.79
C ALA A 85 -9.31 5.27 -12.16
N ARG A 86 -10.13 6.03 -11.43
CA ARG A 86 -10.20 7.49 -11.52
C ARG A 86 -9.57 8.13 -10.29
N LEU A 87 -8.85 9.22 -10.51
CA LEU A 87 -8.29 10.01 -9.42
C LEU A 87 -9.40 10.69 -8.62
N LEU A 88 -9.37 10.56 -7.29
CA LEU A 88 -10.24 11.30 -6.38
C LEU A 88 -9.57 12.57 -5.87
N GLY A 89 -8.27 12.51 -5.58
CA GLY A 89 -7.48 13.63 -5.11
C GLY A 89 -6.04 13.23 -4.82
N THR A 90 -5.17 14.23 -4.70
CA THR A 90 -3.76 14.05 -4.33
C THR A 90 -3.34 15.05 -3.25
N ASP A 91 -2.32 14.66 -2.49
CA ASP A 91 -1.54 15.53 -1.63
C ASP A 91 -0.08 15.45 -2.08
N PRO A 92 0.39 16.40 -2.91
CA PRO A 92 1.77 16.44 -3.39
C PRO A 92 2.80 16.67 -2.29
N VAL A 93 2.40 17.24 -1.14
CA VAL A 93 3.32 17.51 -0.03
C VAL A 93 3.61 16.22 0.75
N GLY A 94 2.56 15.43 1.01
CA GLY A 94 2.67 14.10 1.63
C GLY A 94 2.99 12.97 0.65
N ASP A 95 3.12 13.26 -0.65
CA ASP A 95 3.30 12.30 -1.75
C ASP A 95 2.24 11.18 -1.75
N LEU A 96 0.98 11.56 -1.54
CA LEU A 96 -0.16 10.63 -1.42
C LEU A 96 -1.21 10.89 -2.51
N ALA A 97 -1.80 9.82 -3.03
CA ALA A 97 -2.93 9.90 -3.94
C ALA A 97 -4.03 8.88 -3.58
N ALA A 98 -5.28 9.32 -3.73
CA ALA A 98 -6.46 8.48 -3.56
C ALA A 98 -7.16 8.26 -4.90
N LEU A 99 -7.40 7.00 -5.25
CA LEU A 99 -8.06 6.58 -6.47
C LEU A 99 -9.31 5.76 -6.15
N LYS A 100 -10.25 5.77 -7.09
CA LYS A 100 -11.45 4.94 -7.07
C LYS A 100 -11.40 3.95 -8.21
N LEU A 101 -11.38 2.65 -7.89
CA LEU A 101 -11.57 1.59 -8.87
C LEU A 101 -13.03 1.56 -9.34
N ASP A 102 -13.23 1.35 -10.63
CA ASP A 102 -14.55 1.14 -11.24
C ASP A 102 -15.00 -0.31 -11.01
N VAL A 103 -15.37 -0.61 -9.76
CA VAL A 103 -15.91 -1.91 -9.35
C VAL A 103 -17.39 -2.01 -9.74
N PRO A 104 -17.85 -3.10 -10.38
CA PRO A 104 -19.26 -3.27 -10.73
C PRO A 104 -20.20 -3.18 -9.53
N ALA A 105 -21.41 -2.67 -9.75
CA ALA A 105 -22.41 -2.54 -8.70
C ALA A 105 -22.79 -3.92 -8.13
N GLY A 106 -22.72 -4.06 -6.80
CA GLY A 106 -22.98 -5.32 -6.10
C GLY A 106 -21.75 -6.22 -5.95
N GLU A 107 -20.61 -5.86 -6.53
CA GLU A 107 -19.34 -6.54 -6.31
C GLU A 107 -18.48 -5.81 -5.27
N THR A 108 -17.55 -6.56 -4.68
CA THR A 108 -16.52 -6.02 -3.79
C THR A 108 -15.14 -6.49 -4.22
N VAL A 109 -14.14 -5.73 -3.82
CA VAL A 109 -12.74 -6.10 -3.98
C VAL A 109 -12.09 -6.42 -2.62
N PRO A 110 -11.09 -7.31 -2.57
CA PRO A 110 -10.29 -7.49 -1.37
C PRO A 110 -9.67 -6.15 -0.93
N HIS A 111 -9.63 -5.91 0.36
CA HIS A 111 -9.10 -4.68 0.94
C HIS A 111 -8.40 -4.96 2.26
N LEU A 112 -7.58 -4.01 2.71
CA LEU A 112 -6.99 -3.99 4.04
C LEU A 112 -7.55 -2.81 4.83
N ASP A 113 -7.91 -3.07 6.08
CA ASP A 113 -8.20 -2.01 7.03
C ASP A 113 -6.91 -1.26 7.38
N LEU A 114 -7.05 0.05 7.58
CA LEU A 114 -5.95 0.87 8.07
C LEU A 114 -5.77 0.64 9.57
N GLY A 115 -4.52 0.41 9.97
CA GLY A 115 -4.13 0.33 11.39
C GLY A 115 -3.92 1.71 12.02
N ASP A 116 -3.74 1.71 13.34
CA ASP A 116 -3.34 2.90 14.10
C ASP A 116 -1.81 3.01 14.13
N SER A 117 -1.27 4.05 13.48
CA SER A 117 0.17 4.30 13.44
C SER A 117 0.72 4.84 14.75
N GLU A 118 -0.08 5.48 15.60
CA GLU A 118 0.39 6.03 16.89
C GLU A 118 0.70 4.93 17.91
N ALA A 119 0.17 3.74 17.68
CA ALA A 119 0.38 2.58 18.53
C ALA A 119 1.62 1.75 18.14
N LEU A 120 2.32 2.10 17.05
CA LEU A 120 3.58 1.44 16.64
C LEU A 120 4.72 1.79 17.58
N ARG A 121 5.63 0.82 17.78
CA ARG A 121 6.80 0.95 18.65
C ARG A 121 8.06 0.53 17.90
N VAL A 122 9.19 1.14 18.25
CA VAL A 122 10.51 0.69 17.79
C VAL A 122 10.71 -0.77 18.19
N GLY A 123 11.10 -1.60 17.22
CA GLY A 123 11.26 -3.04 17.38
C GLY A 123 10.04 -3.87 16.94
N ASP A 124 8.88 -3.26 16.66
CA ASP A 124 7.74 -3.99 16.11
C ASP A 124 8.09 -4.59 14.75
N GLU A 125 7.70 -5.84 14.52
CA GLU A 125 7.88 -6.51 13.23
C GLU A 125 6.98 -5.88 12.16
N VAL A 126 7.52 -5.69 10.96
CA VAL A 126 6.80 -5.10 9.84
C VAL A 126 7.05 -5.87 8.55
N LEU A 127 6.07 -5.82 7.65
CA LEU A 127 6.16 -6.35 6.31
C LEU A 127 5.94 -5.24 5.30
N ALA A 128 6.98 -4.93 4.53
CA ALA A 128 6.88 -4.03 3.39
C ALA A 128 6.48 -4.83 2.15
N VAL A 129 5.55 -4.28 1.37
CA VAL A 129 5.03 -4.91 0.15
C VAL A 129 5.09 -3.91 -0.99
N GLY A 130 5.62 -4.33 -2.14
CA GLY A 130 5.81 -3.43 -3.28
C GLY A 130 6.05 -4.15 -4.60
N ASN A 131 6.23 -3.35 -5.65
CA ASN A 131 6.57 -3.77 -7.00
C ASN A 131 7.91 -3.13 -7.42
N PRO A 132 9.04 -3.48 -6.77
CA PRO A 132 10.33 -2.93 -7.12
C PRO A 132 10.69 -3.30 -8.56
N PHE A 133 11.28 -2.34 -9.28
CA PHE A 133 11.68 -2.48 -10.69
C PHE A 133 10.55 -2.88 -11.66
N ALA A 134 9.28 -2.68 -11.25
CA ALA A 134 8.09 -3.05 -12.01
C ALA A 134 8.03 -4.54 -12.44
N LEU A 135 8.72 -5.44 -11.72
CA LEU A 135 8.83 -6.87 -12.07
C LEU A 135 7.51 -7.63 -11.96
N GLY A 136 6.51 -7.10 -11.26
CA GLY A 136 5.20 -7.71 -11.13
C GLY A 136 4.46 -7.89 -12.47
N VAL A 137 4.95 -7.34 -13.57
CA VAL A 137 4.48 -7.69 -14.93
C VAL A 137 4.86 -9.12 -15.35
N LEU A 138 5.91 -9.69 -14.77
CA LEU A 138 6.47 -10.99 -15.16
C LEU A 138 5.75 -12.17 -14.48
N ASP A 139 5.53 -12.09 -13.17
CA ASP A 139 5.03 -13.19 -12.35
C ASP A 139 3.73 -12.86 -11.60
N GLN A 140 3.23 -11.63 -11.77
CA GLN A 140 2.00 -11.12 -11.13
C GLN A 140 2.07 -11.13 -9.59
N ALA A 141 3.26 -11.25 -9.01
CA ALA A 141 3.46 -11.30 -7.57
C ALA A 141 4.10 -10.00 -7.04
N PRO A 142 3.65 -9.47 -5.90
CA PRO A 142 4.39 -8.41 -5.22
C PRO A 142 5.63 -8.98 -4.54
N THR A 143 6.63 -8.12 -4.34
CA THR A 143 7.78 -8.41 -3.49
C THR A 143 7.43 -8.10 -2.04
N PHE A 144 7.77 -9.03 -1.16
CA PHE A 144 7.63 -8.89 0.29
C PHE A 144 9.01 -8.74 0.93
N THR A 145 9.14 -7.84 1.91
CA THR A 145 10.37 -7.64 2.69
C THR A 145 10.01 -7.51 4.15
N ALA A 146 10.52 -8.42 4.98
CA ALA A 146 10.32 -8.37 6.42
C ALA A 146 11.39 -7.49 7.09
N GLY A 147 11.01 -6.80 8.16
CA GLY A 147 11.90 -5.95 8.94
C GLY A 147 11.29 -5.58 10.29
N ILE A 148 11.87 -4.56 10.93
CA ILE A 148 11.37 -3.99 12.18
C ILE A 148 11.23 -2.48 12.07
N VAL A 149 10.35 -1.88 12.87
CA VAL A 149 10.30 -0.42 13.07
C VAL A 149 11.62 0.03 13.70
N SER A 150 12.29 0.97 13.04
CA SER A 150 13.65 1.37 13.38
C SER A 150 13.75 2.58 14.32
N ALA A 151 12.82 3.54 14.24
CA ALA A 151 12.79 4.77 15.02
C ALA A 151 11.37 5.35 15.09
#